data_AF-A0A940QQK7-F1
#
_entry.id   AF-A0A940QQK7-F1
#
_cell.length_a   1.000
_cell.length_b   1.000
_cell.length_c   1.000
_cell.angle_alpha   90.00
_cell.angle_beta   90.00
_cell.angle_gamma   90.00
#
_symmetry.space_group_name_H-M   'P 1'
#
loop_
_entity.id
_entity.type
_entity.pdbx_description
1 polymer ?
#
loop_
_entity_poly.entity_id
_entity_poly.type
_entity_poly.pdbx_seq_one_letter_code
_entity_poly.pdbx_strand_id
1 'polypeptide(L)' 'ADVPRIELYYTCLPEAADNLMPASMAQKHIIRVKSPSDGMFIYIRMISHSAVEYVIAGENGADSGGMSEINKLEFC' A
#
# COMPACT_ATOMS: atom_id res chain seq x y z
N ALA A 1 0.87 -9.61 21.32
CA ALA A 1 -0.26 -9.65 20.39
C ALA A 1 0.25 -9.34 19.00
N ASP A 2 -0.10 -10.14 18.00
CA ASP A 2 0.29 -9.88 16.61
C ASP A 2 -0.47 -8.66 16.10
N VAL A 3 0.27 -7.59 15.76
CA VAL A 3 -0.29 -6.41 15.10
C VAL A 3 -0.58 -6.80 13.65
N PRO A 4 -1.79 -6.60 13.13
CA PRO A 4 -2.08 -6.92 11.74
C PRO A 4 -1.24 -6.09 10.77
N ARG A 5 -0.79 -6.77 9.71
CA ARG A 5 0.17 -6.24 8.73
C ARG A 5 -0.39 -6.44 7.34
N ILE A 6 -0.16 -5.46 6.50
CA ILE A 6 -0.42 -5.56 5.07
C ILE A 6 0.94 -5.42 4.38
N GLU A 7 1.20 -6.30 3.43
CA GLU A 7 2.48 -6.38 2.73
C GLU A 7 2.26 -5.92 1.29
N LEU A 8 2.93 -4.84 0.92
CA LEU A 8 3.01 -4.34 -0.44
C LEU A 8 4.27 -4.86 -1.08
N TYR A 9 4.11 -5.60 -2.17
CA TYR A 9 5.21 -6.05 -3.00
C TYR A 9 5.27 -5.16 -4.23
N TYR A 10 6.45 -4.62 -4.52
CA TYR A 10 6.66 -3.69 -5.63
C TYR A 10 8.00 -3.94 -6.32
N THR A 11 8.09 -3.56 -7.58
CA THR A 11 9.30 -3.66 -8.38
C THR A 11 9.22 -2.70 -9.56
N CYS A 12 10.36 -2.15 -9.96
CA CYS A 12 10.51 -1.33 -11.17
C CYS A 12 10.92 -2.16 -12.40
N LEU A 13 11.05 -3.48 -12.24
CA LEU A 13 11.45 -4.39 -13.30
C LEU A 13 10.30 -4.62 -14.30
N PRO A 14 10.56 -4.53 -15.63
CA PRO A 14 9.56 -4.75 -16.68
C PRO A 14 8.86 -6.12 -16.58
N GLU A 15 9.54 -7.13 -16.06
CA GLU A 15 9.08 -8.51 -15.93
C GLU A 15 7.86 -8.65 -14.99
N ALA A 16 7.58 -7.63 -14.18
CA ALA A 16 6.38 -7.58 -13.36
C ALA A 16 5.13 -7.08 -14.10
N ALA A 17 5.26 -6.57 -15.33
CA ALA A 17 4.14 -6.03 -16.11
C ALA A 17 3.03 -7.07 -16.32
N ASP A 18 3.38 -8.36 -16.39
CA ASP A 18 2.43 -9.47 -16.59
C ASP A 18 2.14 -10.25 -15.30
N ASN A 19 2.54 -9.76 -14.11
CA ASN A 19 2.47 -10.48 -12.82
C ASN A 19 3.15 -11.86 -12.83
N LEU A 20 4.10 -12.10 -13.74
CA LEU A 20 4.81 -13.37 -13.88
C LEU A 20 6.04 -13.48 -12.96
N MET A 21 6.39 -12.40 -12.28
CA MET A 21 7.53 -12.33 -11.38
C MET A 21 7.16 -12.90 -9.99
N PRO A 22 7.95 -13.84 -9.43
CA PRO A 22 7.75 -14.31 -8.06
C PRO A 22 7.83 -13.16 -7.06
N ALA A 23 6.91 -13.11 -6.08
CA ALA A 23 6.90 -12.08 -5.04
C ALA A 23 8.20 -12.05 -4.21
N SER A 24 8.93 -13.16 -4.14
CA SER A 24 10.25 -13.24 -3.48
C SER A 24 11.34 -12.43 -4.17
N MET A 25 11.14 -12.08 -5.44
CA MET A 25 12.08 -11.25 -6.21
C MET A 25 11.71 -9.77 -6.15
N ALA A 26 10.51 -9.43 -5.66
CA ALA A 26 10.04 -8.06 -5.52
C ALA A 26 10.57 -7.42 -4.23
N GLN A 27 10.69 -6.10 -4.23
CA GLN A 27 10.88 -5.34 -3.00
C GLN A 27 9.60 -5.38 -2.17
N LYS A 28 9.73 -5.30 -0.85
CA LYS A 28 8.63 -5.45 0.10
C LYS A 28 8.55 -4.26 1.05
N HIS A 29 7.37 -3.64 1.12
CA HIS A 29 7.01 -2.64 2.10
C HIS A 29 5.94 -3.20 3.04
N ILE A 30 6.18 -3.13 4.35
CA ILE A 30 5.21 -3.62 5.36
C ILE A 30 4.49 -2.42 5.97
N ILE A 31 3.20 -2.34 5.71
CA ILE A 31 2.31 -1.40 6.40
C ILE A 31 1.83 -2.05 7.70
N ARG A 32 2.07 -1.37 8.82
CA ARG A 32 1.57 -1.80 10.13
C ARG A 32 0.33 -1.01 10.46
N VAL A 33 -0.81 -1.71 10.57
CA VAL A 33 -2.08 -1.06 10.92
C VAL A 33 -2.18 -0.98 12.44
N LYS A 34 -2.06 0.24 12.99
CA LYS A 34 -2.32 0.48 14.41
C LYS A 34 -3.82 0.42 14.63
N SER A 35 -4.30 -0.63 15.30
CA SER A 35 -5.72 -0.85 15.62
C SER A 35 -6.61 -1.03 14.38
N PRO A 36 -6.52 -2.17 13.68
CA PRO A 36 -7.46 -2.47 12.60
C PRO A 36 -8.85 -2.62 13.21
N SER A 37 -9.72 -1.66 12.91
CA SER A 37 -11.16 -1.84 13.10
C SER A 37 -11.73 -2.55 11.88
N ASP A 38 -12.75 -3.37 12.10
CA ASP A 38 -13.54 -3.92 10.99
C ASP A 38 -14.07 -2.77 10.12
N GLY A 39 -13.88 -2.87 8.81
CA GLY A 39 -14.28 -1.84 7.85
C GLY A 39 -13.21 -0.82 7.44
N MET A 40 -11.93 -1.04 7.79
CA MET A 40 -10.80 -0.26 7.24
C MET A 40 -10.30 -0.86 5.92
N PHE A 41 -10.08 0.01 4.95
CA PHE A 41 -9.55 -0.30 3.62
C PHE A 41 -8.22 0.41 3.41
N ILE A 42 -7.35 -0.18 2.57
CA ILE A 42 -6.19 0.54 2.04
C ILE A 42 -6.52 1.01 0.64
N TYR A 43 -6.47 2.32 0.43
CA TYR A 43 -6.56 2.93 -0.88
C TYR A 43 -5.14 3.20 -1.35
N ILE A 44 -4.78 2.67 -2.52
CA ILE A 44 -3.46 2.82 -3.13
C ILE A 44 -3.66 3.47 -4.50
N ARG A 45 -2.86 4.49 -4.80
CA ARG A 45 -2.80 5.09 -6.14
C ARG A 45 -1.35 5.19 -6.63
N MET A 46 -1.15 4.91 -7.91
CA MET A 46 0.10 5.22 -8.60
C MET A 46 0.14 6.73 -8.84
N ILE A 47 1.24 7.39 -8.44
CA ILE A 47 1.48 8.81 -8.72
C ILE A 47 2.58 9.02 -9.76
N SER A 48 3.43 8.02 -9.99
CA SER A 48 4.39 7.95 -11.09
C SER A 48 4.74 6.49 -11.39
N HIS A 49 5.59 6.23 -12.39
CA HIS A 49 6.15 4.90 -12.64
C HIS A 49 7.00 4.36 -11.48
N SER A 50 7.47 5.25 -10.60
CA SER A 50 8.38 4.93 -9.50
C SER A 50 7.83 5.36 -8.13
N ALA A 51 6.53 5.64 -8.01
CA ALA A 51 5.97 6.01 -6.71
C ALA A 51 4.47 5.72 -6.61
N VAL A 52 4.07 5.31 -5.40
CA VAL A 52 2.67 5.18 -4.99
C VAL A 52 2.40 6.06 -3.78
N GLU A 53 1.14 6.45 -3.64
CA GLU A 53 0.59 6.94 -2.39
C GLU A 53 -0.43 5.95 -1.87
N TYR A 54 -0.46 5.80 -0.55
CA TYR A 54 -1.48 5.00 0.10
C TYR A 54 -2.02 5.68 1.35
N VAL A 55 -3.27 5.34 1.67
CA VAL A 55 -3.96 5.79 2.87
C VAL A 55 -4.82 4.64 3.42
N ILE A 56 -4.86 4.51 4.74
CA ILE A 56 -5.75 3.57 5.43
C ILE A 56 -6.94 4.36 5.93
N ALA A 57 -8.16 4.03 5.48
CA ALA A 57 -9.37 4.74 5.88
C ALA A 57 -10.59 3.81 5.87
N GLY A 58 -11.67 4.19 6.54
CA GLY A 58 -12.95 3.48 6.46
C GLY A 58 -13.59 3.60 5.07
N GLU A 59 -14.68 2.86 4.83
CA GLU A 59 -15.40 2.80 3.54
C GLU A 59 -15.77 4.18 2.94
N ASN A 60 -15.99 5.19 3.80
CA ASN A 60 -16.31 6.57 3.43
C ASN A 60 -15.19 7.58 3.77
N GLY A 61 -14.05 7.09 4.24
CA GLY A 61 -12.95 7.89 4.79
C GLY A 61 -11.99 8.46 3.75
N ALA A 62 -12.00 7.94 2.52
CA ALA A 62 -11.16 8.45 1.44
C ALA A 62 -11.67 9.81 0.88
N ASP A 63 -12.99 10.04 0.92
CA ASP A 63 -13.63 11.25 0.38
C ASP A 63 -13.88 12.33 1.45
N SER A 64 -13.96 11.92 2.71
CA SER A 64 -14.09 12.85 3.83
C SER A 64 -12.69 13.29 4.21
N GLY A 65 -12.35 14.57 3.99
CA GLY A 65 -11.04 15.18 4.31
C GLY A 65 -10.61 15.14 5.78
N GLY A 66 -11.16 14.23 6.58
CA GLY A 66 -10.76 13.90 7.94
C GLY A 66 -9.73 12.77 7.97
N MET A 67 -8.49 13.16 8.24
CA MET A 67 -7.60 12.43 9.16
C MET A 67 -7.12 11.03 8.76
N SER A 68 -6.59 10.83 7.56
CA SER A 68 -5.62 9.75 7.36
C SER A 68 -4.41 10.27 6.60
N GLU A 69 -3.24 10.13 7.24
CA GLU A 69 -1.96 10.56 6.68
C GLU A 69 -1.71 9.83 5.36
N ILE A 70 -1.63 10.58 4.27
CA ILE A 70 -1.26 10.03 2.97
C ILE A 70 0.22 9.72 3.03
N ASN A 71 0.55 8.43 2.91
CA ASN A 71 1.93 7.96 2.92
C ASN A 71 2.41 7.82 1.48
N LYS A 72 3.60 8.35 1.19
CA LYS A 72 4.25 8.20 -0.10
C LYS A 72 5.33 7.12 -0.02
N LEU A 73 5.31 6.20 -0.96
CA LEU A 73 6.34 5.18 -1.14
C LEU A 73 7.00 5.37 -2.51
N GLU A 74 8.30 5.56 -2.50
CA GLU A 74 9.11 5.68 -3.71
C GLU A 74 9.82 4.35 -4.00
N PHE A 75 9.89 4.02 -5.27
CA PHE A 75 10.54 2.84 -5.83
C PHE A 75 11.85 3.30 -6.48
N CYS A 76 12.95 2.60 -6.17
CA CYS A 76 14.26 2.87 -6.78
C CYS A 76 14.31 2.42 -8.24
#